data_AF-A0A9Q1ATH1-F1
#
_entry.id   AF-A0A9Q1ATH1-F1
#
_cell.length_a   1.000
_cell.length_b   1.000
_cell.length_c   1.000
_cell.angle_alpha   90.00
_cell.angle_beta   90.00
_cell.angle_gamma   90.00
#
_symmetry.space_group_name_H-M   'P 1'
#
loop_
_entity.id
_entity.type
_entity.pdbx_description
1 polymer ?
#
loop_
_entity_poly.entity_id
_entity_poly.type
_entity_poly.pdbx_seq_one_letter_code
_entity_poly.pdbx_strand_id
1 'polypeptide(L)'
;MKHLAGADPELVLLSSGYRELERIPLSDMTREEINRLVVELGFYRKETPDAPVPEEFQRAPAKPRAASEEAKKDPVPEAKGVAGQEL
;
A
#
# COMPACT_ATOMS: atom_id res chain seq x y z
N MET A 1 -3.22 15.23 -1.43
CA MET A 1 -2.13 14.54 -2.12
C MET A 1 -0.82 15.02 -1.52
N LYS A 2 0.13 14.12 -1.26
CA LYS A 2 1.45 14.49 -0.72
C LYS A 2 2.30 15.02 -1.88
N HIS A 3 2.45 16.33 -1.98
CA HIS A 3 3.34 16.95 -2.95
C HIS A 3 4.73 17.07 -2.34
N LEU A 4 5.70 16.31 -2.87
CA LEU A 4 7.13 16.50 -2.61
C LEU A 4 7.66 17.43 -3.71
N ALA A 5 8.15 18.62 -3.34
CA ALA A 5 8.63 19.59 -4.32
C ALA A 5 9.88 19.04 -5.05
N GLY A 6 9.82 18.96 -6.38
CA GLY A 6 10.95 18.60 -7.24
C GLY A 6 11.27 17.11 -7.39
N ALA A 7 10.48 16.21 -6.78
CA ALA A 7 10.62 14.78 -7.00
C ALA A 7 9.81 14.32 -8.23
N ASP A 8 10.36 13.39 -9.00
CA ASP A 8 9.63 12.70 -10.06
C ASP A 8 8.37 12.02 -9.51
N PRO A 9 7.23 12.09 -10.22
CA PRO A 9 6.03 11.40 -9.81
C PRO A 9 6.24 9.88 -9.84
N GLU A 10 5.89 9.21 -8.75
CA GLU A 10 6.01 7.76 -8.61
C GLU A 10 4.76 7.17 -7.96
N LEU A 11 4.43 5.94 -8.35
CA LEU A 11 3.47 5.10 -7.65
C LEU A 11 4.22 4.20 -6.67
N VAL A 12 3.99 4.40 -5.37
CA VAL A 12 4.59 3.58 -4.30
C VAL A 12 3.55 2.57 -3.81
N LEU A 13 3.84 1.28 -3.97
CA LEU A 13 3.00 0.19 -3.48
C LEU A 13 3.39 -0.17 -2.05
N LEU A 14 2.41 -0.15 -1.15
CA LEU A 14 2.60 -0.46 0.26
C LEU A 14 1.89 -1.76 0.63
N SER A 15 2.51 -2.52 1.53
CA SER A 15 1.82 -3.60 2.23
C SER A 15 0.79 -3.04 3.22
N SER A 16 -0.06 -3.92 3.77
CA SER A 16 -0.96 -3.57 4.88
C SER A 16 -0.21 -3.08 6.13
N GLY A 17 1.06 -3.47 6.29
CA GLY A 17 1.97 -3.01 7.35
C GLY A 17 2.77 -1.75 7.00
N TYR A 18 2.40 -1.01 5.93
CA TYR A 18 3.09 0.18 5.45
C TYR A 18 4.54 -0.05 5.00
N ARG A 19 4.91 -1.30 4.69
CA ARG A 19 6.20 -1.61 4.10
C ARG A 19 6.13 -1.32 2.60
N GLU A 20 7.11 -0.60 2.08
CA GLU A 20 7.29 -0.43 0.65
C GLU A 20 7.55 -1.78 -0.02
N LEU A 21 6.71 -2.12 -1.00
CA LEU A 21 6.82 -3.32 -1.81
C LEU A 21 7.52 -3.01 -3.13
N GLU A 22 7.11 -1.91 -3.77
CA GLU A 22 7.58 -1.52 -5.09
C GLU A 22 7.41 -0.01 -5.32
N ARG A 23 8.28 0.59 -6.13
CA ARG A 23 8.17 1.96 -6.62
C ARG A 23 8.22 1.96 -8.14
N ILE A 24 7.21 2.55 -8.76
CA ILE A 24 7.06 2.60 -10.22
C ILE A 24 7.15 4.09 -10.66
N PRO A 25 8.12 4.48 -11.50
CA PRO A 25 8.23 5.83 -12.01
C PRO A 25 7.10 6.13 -12.99
N LEU A 26 6.47 7.30 -12.88
CA LEU A 26 5.34 7.71 -13.71
C LEU A 26 5.69 8.81 -14.72
N SER A 27 6.90 9.38 -14.65
CA SER A 27 7.32 10.55 -15.45
C SER A 27 7.13 10.35 -16.96
N ASP A 28 7.38 9.15 -17.46
CA ASP A 28 7.27 8.80 -18.89
C ASP A 28 5.91 8.19 -19.27
N MET A 29 4.97 8.07 -18.33
CA MET A 29 3.68 7.42 -18.54
C MET A 29 2.56 8.43 -18.77
N THR A 30 1.72 8.15 -19.75
CA THR A 30 0.47 8.86 -19.96
C THR A 30 -0.56 8.50 -18.89
N ARG A 31 -1.55 9.38 -18.69
CA ARG A 31 -2.65 9.12 -17.76
C ARG A 31 -3.37 7.81 -18.06
N GLU A 32 -3.53 7.47 -19.33
CA GLU A 32 -4.17 6.24 -19.80
C GLU A 32 -3.35 4.99 -19.46
N GLU A 33 -2.02 5.07 -19.54
CA GLU A 33 -1.12 3.98 -19.11
C GLU A 33 -1.12 3.83 -17.60
N ILE A 34 -1.08 4.94 -16.86
CA ILE A 34 -1.15 4.93 -15.39
C ILE A 34 -2.47 4.30 -14.93
N ASN A 35 -3.60 4.70 -15.53
CA ASN A 35 -4.90 4.12 -15.17
C ASN A 35 -4.96 2.61 -15.48
N ARG A 36 -4.38 2.17 -16.61
CA ARG A 36 -4.30 0.73 -16.95
C ARG A 36 -3.47 -0.03 -15.93
N LEU A 37 -2.29 0.48 -15.58
CA LEU A 37 -1.41 -0.10 -14.56
C LEU A 37 -2.16 -0.30 -13.22
N VAL A 38 -2.85 0.73 -12.75
CA VAL A 38 -3.58 0.66 -11.46
C VAL A 38 -4.67 -0.41 -11.48
N VAL A 39 -5.36 -0.58 -12.61
CA VAL A 39 -6.36 -1.65 -12.79
C VAL A 39 -5.71 -3.03 -12.84
N GLU A 40 -4.58 -3.18 -13.54
CA GLU A 40 -3.81 -4.44 -13.61
C GLU A 40 -3.27 -4.87 -12.24
N LEU A 41 -2.89 -3.90 -11.39
CA LEU A 41 -2.53 -4.12 -10.00
C LEU A 41 -3.72 -4.55 -9.12
N GLY A 42 -4.94 -4.54 -9.67
CA GLY A 42 -6.16 -4.98 -9.00
C GLY A 42 -6.87 -3.92 -8.19
N PHE A 43 -6.56 -2.63 -8.38
CA PHE A 43 -7.30 -1.56 -7.71
C PHE A 43 -8.62 -1.28 -8.41
N TYR A 44 -9.67 -1.09 -7.62
CA TYR A 44 -10.97 -0.69 -8.12
C TYR A 44 -11.11 0.84 -8.17
N ARG A 45 -11.59 1.35 -9.30
CA ARG A 45 -11.91 2.77 -9.48
C ARG A 45 -13.39 3.02 -9.19
N LYS A 46 -13.66 3.77 -8.12
CA LYS A 46 -15.01 4.28 -7.81
C LYS A 46 -15.44 5.36 -8.80
N GLU A 47 -16.75 5.44 -9.08
CA GLU A 47 -17.34 6.50 -9.92
C GLU A 47 -17.28 7.88 -9.24
N THR A 48 -17.59 7.91 -7.95
CA THR A 48 -17.50 9.11 -7.10
C THR A 48 -16.77 8.76 -5.80
N PRO A 49 -16.24 9.75 -5.07
CA PRO A 49 -15.56 9.51 -3.80
C PRO A 49 -16.41 8.72 -2.78
N ASP A 50 -17.71 9.02 -2.75
CA ASP A 50 -18.69 8.45 -1.80
C ASP A 50 -19.40 7.19 -2.33
N ALA A 51 -19.17 6.81 -3.59
CA ALA A 51 -19.77 5.59 -4.15
C ALA A 51 -19.29 4.34 -3.39
N PRO A 52 -20.18 3.38 -3.12
CA PRO A 52 -19.80 2.12 -2.49
C PRO A 52 -18.85 1.32 -3.40
N VAL A 53 -17.93 0.57 -2.78
CA VAL A 53 -17.10 -0.41 -3.48
C VAL A 53 -17.89 -1.72 -3.56
N PRO A 54 -18.03 -2.35 -4.74
CA PRO A 54 -18.70 -3.66 -4.88
C PRO A 54 -18.07 -4.74 -3.99
N GLU A 55 -18.86 -5.72 -3.55
CA GLU A 55 -18.41 -6.78 -2.63
C GLU A 55 -17.16 -7.51 -3.11
N GLU A 56 -17.08 -7.78 -4.42
CA GLU A 56 -15.92 -8.44 -5.05
C GLU A 56 -14.60 -7.65 -4.92
N PHE A 57 -14.68 -6.32 -4.76
CA PHE A 57 -13.52 -5.42 -4.68
C PHE A 57 -13.27 -4.85 -3.28
N GLN A 58 -14.08 -5.19 -2.26
CA GLN A 58 -13.95 -4.61 -0.92
C GLN A 58 -12.57 -4.82 -0.29
N ARG A 59 -11.89 -5.92 -0.64
CA ARG A 59 -10.54 -6.22 -0.17
C ARG A 59 -9.47 -5.97 -1.22
N ALA A 60 -9.85 -5.70 -2.46
CA ALA A 60 -8.90 -5.49 -3.54
C ALA A 60 -8.02 -4.26 -3.27
N PRO A 61 -6.74 -4.29 -3.67
CA PRO A 61 -6.03 -5.37 -4.37
C PRO A 61 -5.57 -6.52 -3.46
N ALA A 62 -5.73 -6.42 -2.14
CA ALA A 62 -5.33 -7.48 -1.23
C ALA A 62 -6.23 -8.72 -1.42
N LYS A 63 -5.62 -9.90 -1.52
CA LYS A 63 -6.39 -11.14 -1.56
C LYS A 63 -7.18 -11.26 -0.25
N PRO A 64 -8.45 -11.71 -0.28
CA PRO A 64 -9.13 -12.10 0.94
C PRO A 64 -8.26 -13.17 1.59
N ARG A 65 -7.76 -12.90 2.80
CA ARG A 65 -7.01 -13.89 3.57
C ARG A 65 -7.89 -15.14 3.62
N ALA A 66 -7.45 -16.23 3.00
CA ALA A 66 -8.03 -17.53 3.29
C ALA A 66 -8.01 -17.65 4.82
N ALA A 67 -9.11 -18.09 5.43
CA ALA A 67 -9.34 -18.03 6.88
C ALA A 67 -8.36 -18.89 7.73
N SER A 68 -7.16 -19.14 7.25
CA SER A 68 -6.21 -20.12 7.77
C SER A 68 -4.73 -19.77 7.53
N GLU A 69 -4.36 -18.48 7.39
CA GLU A 69 -2.97 -18.04 7.60
C GLU A 69 -2.92 -16.69 8.35
N GLU A 70 -3.41 -16.71 9.59
CA GLU A 70 -2.94 -15.76 10.59
C GLU A 70 -1.54 -16.20 11.05
N ALA A 71 -0.66 -15.25 11.37
CA ALA A 71 0.62 -15.46 12.05
C ALA A 71 1.82 -15.95 11.21
N LYS A 72 2.25 -15.15 10.23
CA LYS A 72 3.69 -14.83 10.14
C LYS A 72 3.86 -13.34 10.41
N LYS A 73 4.07 -13.04 11.69
CA LYS A 73 4.44 -11.74 12.23
C LYS A 73 5.55 -11.13 11.38
N ASP A 74 5.34 -9.91 10.87
CA ASP A 74 6.44 -8.98 10.71
C ASP A 74 7.02 -8.75 12.13
N PRO A 75 8.29 -9.11 12.41
CA PRO A 75 8.87 -8.80 13.71
C PRO A 75 9.03 -7.28 13.78
N VAL A 76 8.24 -6.64 14.65
CA VAL A 76 8.55 -5.30 15.16
C VAL A 76 9.94 -5.42 15.81
N PRO A 77 10.96 -4.65 15.38
CA PRO A 77 12.24 -4.68 16.06
C PRO A 77 12.03 -4.13 17.46
N GLU A 78 12.12 -5.03 18.43
CA GLU A 78 12.09 -4.76 19.86
C GLU A 78 13.22 -3.77 20.18
N ALA A 79 12.85 -2.51 20.45
CA ALA A 79 13.80 -1.52 20.94
C ALA A 79 14.31 -2.00 22.30
N LYS A 80 15.58 -2.42 22.32
CA LYS A 80 16.27 -2.92 23.51
C LYS A 80 16.10 -1.93 24.66
N GLY A 81 15.51 -2.40 25.75
CA GLY A 81 15.50 -1.71 27.03
C GLY A 81 16.93 -1.40 27.47
N VAL A 82 17.23 -0.12 27.67
CA VAL A 82 18.37 0.31 28.47
C VAL A 82 17.97 0.19 29.93
N ALA A 83 18.59 -0.78 30.60
CA ALA A 83 18.57 -0.94 32.04
C ALA A 83 19.22 0.29 32.70
N GLY A 84 18.40 1.16 33.28
CA GLY A 84 18.83 2.17 34.24
C GLY A 84 18.85 1.54 35.63
N GLN A 85 20.02 1.03 35.99
CA GLN A 85 20.38 0.62 37.34
C GLN A 85 20.65 1.87 38.19
N GLU A 86 20.49 1.73 39.50
CA GLU A 86 21.10 2.52 40.60
C GLU A 86 20.15 3.39 41.48
N LEU A 87 19.92 2.81 42.67
CA LEU A 87 19.96 3.32 44.05
C LEU A 87 18.95 4.39 44.50
#